data_AF-A0A428XMG6-F1
#
_entry.id   AF-A0A428XMG6-F1
#
_cell.length_a   1.000
_cell.length_b   1.000
_cell.length_c   1.000
_cell.angle_alpha   90.00
_cell.angle_beta   90.00
_cell.angle_gamma   90.00
#
_symmetry.space_group_name_H-M   'P 1'
#
loop_
_entity.id
_entity.type
_entity.pdbx_description
1 polymer ?
#
loop_
_entity_poly.entity_id
_entity_poly.type
_entity_poly.pdbx_seq_one_letter_code
_entity_poly.pdbx_strand_id
1 'polypeptide(L)'
;MRCTGGVRVAKFMPVHVAGGRFPASRRAKLLVFSLVPLLAVLLALLLLPVPFLDRYLAGLVAERVSSQVACPGSLAQPPKVTVGGGRLVPQLLRSKLSELSLSLPDVTIGDTRHAGFEATLRAVSQPEEGTTLAGSMDASITVGFANMPTAAGEPPTTYGRAEDGSLSVTTESPAGNAKAVTAKLFLKMELRDGSVAAVPQRLQMFGRTLPAKQVPELVGSDRVQELPELPEGVTYKSITPRKDGVHVALDGVAVESLSKLPKEVDGRPVTYQAKNGLLGISTAFAIKPIVNVPLTIHTAPRLNGGTLTLVPRSVEILGANRPVDSFLSKIVLGQVKQESLSRKLPALPAGVRYRSVSVDSAGIKVAVGGSTVRPFSTLSSSDGRPTTFGAENGLLTATTKGGNPDGSPTPLVLYAKPRITGTTLDIAPQQIELFGLVFPADKVLAQVKARNTAVPLPALPANLEYRGVEVLPEGMRIALSGKNVLLRKGQLTGGGAC
;
A
#
# COMPACT_ATOMS: atom_id res chain seq x y z
N MET A 1 -30.18 -55.09 27.54
CA MET A 1 -31.24 -55.35 28.52
C MET A 1 -32.54 -55.62 27.78
N ARG A 2 -33.06 -56.85 27.90
CA ARG A 2 -34.43 -57.24 27.54
C ARG A 2 -35.37 -56.74 28.64
N CYS A 3 -36.58 -56.33 28.28
CA CYS A 3 -37.75 -56.51 29.15
C CYS A 3 -38.99 -56.80 28.30
N THR A 4 -39.62 -57.91 28.65
CA THR A 4 -40.85 -58.52 28.15
C THR A 4 -41.87 -58.56 29.28
N GLY A 5 -43.17 -58.44 28.97
CA GLY A 5 -44.31 -58.80 29.84
C GLY A 5 -45.58 -58.26 29.17
N GLY A 6 -46.57 -59.03 28.72
CA GLY A 6 -47.38 -60.02 29.47
C GLY A 6 -48.46 -59.25 30.25
N VAL A 7 -49.78 -59.48 30.19
CA VAL A 7 -50.57 -60.72 30.04
C VAL A 7 -52.05 -60.35 29.72
N ARG A 8 -52.70 -61.23 28.94
CA ARG A 8 -54.12 -61.70 28.86
C ARG A 8 -55.09 -61.30 30.01
N VAL A 9 -56.43 -61.40 29.97
CA VAL A 9 -57.54 -61.80 29.06
C VAL A 9 -58.82 -61.47 29.85
N ALA A 10 -59.92 -61.08 29.19
CA ALA A 10 -61.26 -61.47 29.64
C ALA A 10 -62.17 -61.65 28.41
N LYS A 11 -62.96 -62.72 28.45
CA LYS A 11 -63.73 -63.32 27.36
C LYS A 11 -65.17 -63.49 27.84
N PHE A 12 -66.12 -63.53 26.88
CA PHE A 12 -67.50 -64.01 26.96
C PHE A 12 -68.54 -63.03 27.57
N MET A 13 -69.78 -62.89 27.07
CA MET A 13 -70.62 -63.70 26.15
C MET A 13 -71.78 -62.81 25.55
N PRO A 14 -72.62 -63.33 24.63
CA PRO A 14 -73.30 -62.60 23.56
C PRO A 14 -74.81 -62.34 23.80
N VAL A 15 -75.45 -61.56 22.92
CA VAL A 15 -76.89 -61.64 22.62
C VAL A 15 -77.12 -61.44 21.11
N HIS A 16 -77.71 -62.45 20.47
CA HIS A 16 -78.36 -62.39 19.16
C HIS A 16 -79.71 -61.69 19.27
N VAL A 17 -80.12 -60.88 18.27
CA VAL A 17 -81.47 -60.96 17.66
C VAL A 17 -81.44 -60.44 16.21
N ALA A 18 -81.83 -61.35 15.31
CA ALA A 18 -82.55 -61.28 14.04
C ALA A 18 -82.61 -59.99 13.18
N GLY A 19 -82.39 -60.22 11.88
CA GLY A 19 -82.61 -59.25 10.81
C GLY A 19 -84.06 -59.10 10.35
N GLY A 20 -84.29 -58.07 9.53
CA GLY A 20 -85.58 -57.79 8.91
C GLY A 20 -85.53 -56.62 7.93
N ARG A 21 -85.39 -56.97 6.65
CA ARG A 21 -85.75 -56.31 5.38
C ARG A 21 -86.28 -54.86 5.39
N PHE A 22 -85.73 -54.07 4.44
CA PHE A 22 -86.31 -52.86 3.85
C PHE A 22 -87.80 -53.04 3.48
N PRO A 23 -88.59 -51.96 3.61
CA PRO A 23 -89.10 -51.35 2.39
C PRO A 23 -89.05 -49.82 2.38
N ALA A 24 -88.97 -49.32 1.16
CA ALA A 24 -89.08 -47.93 0.79
C ALA A 24 -90.46 -47.34 1.15
N SER A 25 -90.46 -46.06 1.56
CA SER A 25 -90.97 -44.96 0.74
C SER A 25 -91.69 -43.86 1.55
N ARG A 26 -91.49 -42.63 1.06
CA ARG A 26 -92.25 -41.40 1.32
C ARG A 26 -91.94 -40.69 2.65
N ARG A 27 -90.98 -39.76 2.61
CA ARG A 27 -91.12 -38.34 2.22
C ARG A 27 -91.19 -37.49 3.50
N ALA A 28 -90.04 -37.01 3.97
CA ALA A 28 -89.39 -35.80 3.46
C ALA A 28 -90.20 -34.55 3.79
N LYS A 29 -89.88 -33.90 4.92
CA LYS A 29 -90.10 -32.45 5.10
C LYS A 29 -89.38 -31.78 6.29
N LEU A 30 -88.52 -32.48 7.04
CA LEU A 30 -87.88 -31.89 8.23
C LEU A 30 -86.34 -31.90 8.25
N LEU A 31 -85.69 -32.38 7.19
CA LEU A 31 -84.22 -32.39 7.07
C LEU A 31 -83.66 -31.45 5.99
N VAL A 32 -84.49 -30.52 5.48
CA VAL A 32 -84.10 -29.59 4.40
C VAL A 32 -83.59 -28.25 4.94
N PHE A 33 -83.87 -27.89 6.20
CA PHE A 33 -83.52 -26.55 6.72
C PHE A 33 -82.07 -26.37 7.21
N SER A 34 -81.26 -27.44 7.34
CA SER A 34 -79.83 -27.29 7.69
C SER A 34 -78.87 -27.43 6.50
N LEU A 35 -79.32 -28.00 5.37
CA LEU A 35 -78.47 -28.23 4.20
C LEU A 35 -78.51 -27.07 3.20
N VAL A 36 -79.60 -26.30 3.15
CA VAL A 36 -79.75 -25.13 2.27
C VAL A 36 -78.78 -23.99 2.59
N PRO A 37 -78.51 -23.58 3.85
CA PRO A 37 -77.50 -22.55 4.09
C PRO A 37 -76.09 -23.05 3.79
N LEU A 38 -75.79 -24.33 4.01
CA LEU A 38 -74.47 -24.92 3.75
C LEU A 38 -74.22 -25.07 2.24
N LEU A 39 -75.25 -25.47 1.48
CA LEU A 39 -75.20 -25.52 0.02
C LEU A 39 -75.18 -24.11 -0.58
N ALA A 40 -75.89 -23.13 -0.01
CA ALA A 40 -75.86 -21.74 -0.45
C ALA A 40 -74.51 -21.07 -0.18
N VAL A 41 -73.86 -21.37 0.96
CA VAL A 41 -72.48 -20.94 1.25
C VAL A 41 -71.50 -21.63 0.30
N LEU A 42 -71.66 -22.92 0.03
CA LEU A 42 -70.82 -23.66 -0.92
C LEU A 42 -70.98 -23.11 -2.35
N LEU A 43 -72.22 -22.81 -2.76
CA LEU A 43 -72.55 -22.25 -4.08
C LEU A 43 -72.09 -20.79 -4.19
N ALA A 44 -72.21 -20.00 -3.12
CA ALA A 44 -71.67 -18.64 -3.04
C ALA A 44 -70.13 -18.63 -3.08
N LEU A 45 -69.47 -19.62 -2.46
CA LEU A 45 -68.02 -19.83 -2.61
C LEU A 45 -67.63 -20.25 -4.03
N LEU A 46 -68.48 -21.02 -4.72
CA LEU A 46 -68.30 -21.41 -6.13
C LEU A 46 -68.59 -20.26 -7.12
N LEU A 47 -69.43 -19.30 -6.72
CA LEU A 47 -69.81 -18.11 -7.49
C LEU A 47 -68.90 -16.91 -7.27
N LEU A 48 -68.05 -16.93 -6.22
CA LEU A 48 -66.97 -15.95 -6.09
C LEU A 48 -66.07 -16.06 -7.33
N PRO A 49 -65.75 -14.93 -8.01
CA PRO A 49 -64.82 -14.97 -9.12
C PRO A 49 -63.51 -15.61 -8.64
N VAL A 50 -63.20 -16.79 -9.17
CA VAL A 50 -62.04 -17.64 -8.88
C VAL A 50 -60.73 -16.89 -8.59
N PRO A 51 -60.36 -15.76 -9.25
CA PRO A 51 -59.18 -14.98 -8.87
C PRO A 51 -59.19 -14.41 -7.43
N PHE A 52 -60.35 -14.13 -6.84
CA PHE A 52 -60.43 -13.65 -5.44
C PHE A 52 -60.13 -14.75 -4.43
N LEU A 53 -60.63 -15.98 -4.68
CA LEU A 53 -60.39 -17.12 -3.80
C LEU A 53 -58.90 -17.50 -3.80
N ASP A 54 -58.27 -17.54 -4.98
CA ASP A 54 -56.84 -17.82 -5.09
C ASP A 54 -55.99 -16.73 -4.40
N ARG A 55 -56.36 -15.44 -4.51
CA ARG A 55 -55.68 -14.34 -3.79
C ARG A 55 -55.83 -14.43 -2.28
N TYR A 56 -57.03 -14.75 -1.79
CA TYR A 56 -57.30 -14.90 -0.36
C TYR A 56 -56.53 -16.09 0.24
N LEU A 57 -56.58 -17.25 -0.42
CA LEU A 57 -55.83 -18.43 0.00
C LEU A 57 -54.32 -18.22 -0.09
N ALA A 58 -53.83 -17.48 -1.09
CA ALA A 58 -52.42 -17.10 -1.18
C ALA A 58 -51.99 -16.24 0.02
N GLY A 59 -52.87 -15.33 0.49
CA GLY A 59 -52.65 -14.55 1.71
C GLY A 59 -52.52 -15.43 2.96
N LEU A 60 -53.42 -16.40 3.14
CA LEU A 60 -53.37 -17.33 4.27
C LEU A 60 -52.13 -18.24 4.25
N VAL A 61 -51.74 -18.73 3.06
CA VAL A 61 -50.50 -19.51 2.90
C VAL A 61 -49.29 -18.65 3.18
N ALA A 62 -49.25 -17.42 2.67
CA ALA A 62 -48.16 -16.47 2.94
C ALA A 62 -48.03 -16.18 4.44
N GLU A 63 -49.14 -15.93 5.13
CA GLU A 63 -49.17 -15.68 6.57
C GLU A 63 -48.68 -16.90 7.36
N ARG A 64 -49.15 -18.11 7.02
CA ARG A 64 -48.69 -19.34 7.66
C ARG A 64 -47.21 -19.64 7.41
N VAL A 65 -46.73 -19.50 6.17
CA VAL A 65 -45.31 -19.66 5.83
C VAL A 65 -44.47 -18.61 6.56
N SER A 66 -44.93 -17.36 6.60
CA SER A 66 -44.24 -16.30 7.34
C SER A 66 -44.10 -16.64 8.83
N SER A 67 -45.14 -17.20 9.46
CA SER A 67 -45.12 -17.61 10.87
C SER A 67 -44.22 -18.83 11.16
N GLN A 68 -43.93 -19.64 10.14
CA GLN A 68 -43.03 -20.79 10.27
C GLN A 68 -41.56 -20.41 10.02
N VAL A 69 -41.34 -19.39 9.18
CA VAL A 69 -40.01 -18.90 8.83
C VAL A 69 -39.51 -17.88 9.88
N ALA A 70 -40.39 -17.04 10.41
CA ALA A 70 -40.07 -16.03 11.40
C ALA A 70 -40.32 -16.56 12.81
N CYS A 71 -39.29 -16.55 13.67
CA CYS A 71 -39.53 -16.66 15.11
C CYS A 71 -40.10 -15.30 15.59
N PRO A 72 -41.12 -15.28 16.46
CA PRO A 72 -41.71 -14.03 16.94
C PRO A 72 -40.63 -13.08 17.48
N GLY A 73 -40.54 -11.85 16.94
CA GLY A 73 -39.58 -10.82 17.36
C GLY A 73 -38.19 -10.87 16.72
N SER A 74 -37.90 -11.82 15.84
CA SER A 74 -36.55 -12.02 15.26
C SER A 74 -36.26 -11.24 13.98
N LEU A 75 -37.27 -10.67 13.32
CA LEU A 75 -37.13 -9.95 12.05
C LEU A 75 -37.54 -8.49 12.19
N ALA A 76 -36.75 -7.58 11.64
CA ALA A 76 -37.05 -6.14 11.63
C ALA A 76 -38.23 -5.79 10.70
N GLN A 77 -38.44 -6.60 9.65
CA GLN A 77 -39.51 -6.44 8.67
C GLN A 77 -40.19 -7.79 8.38
N PRO A 78 -41.49 -7.79 8.02
CA PRO A 78 -42.21 -9.02 7.71
C PRO A 78 -41.68 -9.69 6.42
N PRO A 79 -41.64 -11.03 6.37
CA PRO A 79 -41.29 -11.76 5.15
C PRO A 79 -42.27 -11.47 4.01
N LYS A 80 -41.76 -11.28 2.81
CA LYS A 80 -42.59 -11.28 1.59
C LYS A 80 -42.61 -12.68 1.00
N VAL A 81 -43.78 -13.30 1.01
CA VAL A 81 -44.00 -14.64 0.45
C VAL A 81 -44.93 -14.54 -0.74
N THR A 82 -44.55 -15.18 -1.84
CA THR A 82 -45.37 -15.28 -3.06
C THR A 82 -45.45 -16.73 -3.49
N VAL A 83 -46.66 -17.18 -3.83
CA VAL A 83 -46.89 -18.56 -4.31
C VAL A 83 -47.11 -18.51 -5.82
N GLY A 84 -46.31 -19.29 -6.56
CA GLY A 84 -46.33 -19.36 -8.01
C GLY A 84 -46.91 -20.67 -8.56
N GLY A 85 -46.84 -20.84 -9.89
CA GLY A 85 -47.15 -22.12 -10.56
C GLY A 85 -48.63 -22.40 -10.86
N GLY A 86 -49.46 -21.36 -11.00
CA GLY A 86 -50.85 -21.46 -11.45
C GLY A 86 -51.87 -21.40 -10.31
N ARG A 87 -53.08 -21.93 -10.54
CA ARG A 87 -54.19 -21.89 -9.56
C ARG A 87 -53.81 -22.61 -8.28
N LEU A 88 -54.20 -22.08 -7.12
CA LEU A 88 -53.72 -22.57 -5.82
C LEU A 88 -54.54 -23.76 -5.32
N VAL A 89 -55.85 -23.76 -5.53
CA VAL A 89 -56.75 -24.85 -5.08
C VAL A 89 -56.30 -26.24 -5.57
N PRO A 90 -55.96 -26.45 -6.87
CA PRO A 90 -55.46 -27.75 -7.34
C PRO A 90 -54.13 -28.16 -6.71
N GLN A 91 -53.29 -27.21 -6.32
CA GLN A 91 -52.00 -27.46 -5.68
C GLN A 91 -52.19 -27.90 -4.23
N LEU A 92 -53.09 -27.25 -3.50
CA LEU A 92 -53.45 -27.63 -2.13
C LEU A 92 -54.10 -29.02 -2.06
N LEU A 93 -54.97 -29.36 -3.02
CA LEU A 93 -55.55 -30.71 -3.12
C LEU A 93 -54.51 -31.81 -3.34
N ARG A 94 -53.36 -31.48 -3.93
CA ARG A 94 -52.22 -32.39 -4.13
C ARG A 94 -51.23 -32.36 -2.96
N SER A 95 -51.50 -31.58 -1.91
CA SER A 95 -50.58 -31.30 -0.79
C SER A 95 -49.17 -30.87 -1.25
N LYS A 96 -49.10 -30.20 -2.41
CA LYS A 96 -47.82 -29.85 -3.05
C LYS A 96 -47.93 -28.52 -3.78
N LEU A 97 -47.07 -27.57 -3.39
CA LEU A 97 -46.94 -26.27 -4.05
C LEU A 97 -45.90 -26.37 -5.17
N SER A 98 -46.21 -25.75 -6.31
CA SER A 98 -45.35 -25.82 -7.49
C SER A 98 -44.13 -24.90 -7.33
N GLU A 99 -44.35 -23.68 -6.85
CA GLU A 99 -43.32 -22.66 -6.65
C GLU A 99 -43.66 -21.77 -5.46
N LEU A 100 -42.66 -21.47 -4.64
CA LEU A 100 -42.74 -20.59 -3.48
C LEU A 100 -41.53 -19.67 -3.49
N SER A 101 -41.75 -18.36 -3.63
CA SER A 101 -40.69 -17.36 -3.56
C SER A 101 -40.79 -16.58 -2.26
N LEU A 102 -39.70 -16.58 -1.50
CA LEU A 102 -39.52 -15.95 -0.21
C LEU A 102 -38.47 -14.84 -0.35
N SER A 103 -38.79 -13.65 0.14
CA SER A 103 -37.87 -12.51 0.25
C SER A 103 -37.91 -11.96 1.68
N LEU A 104 -36.75 -11.88 2.30
CA LEU A 104 -36.52 -11.45 3.68
C LEU A 104 -35.52 -10.28 3.64
N PRO A 105 -35.98 -9.02 3.74
CA PRO A 105 -35.07 -7.88 3.92
C PRO A 105 -34.51 -7.87 5.35
N ASP A 106 -33.27 -7.40 5.52
CA ASP A 106 -32.64 -7.16 6.82
C ASP A 106 -32.70 -8.35 7.80
N VAL A 107 -32.25 -9.52 7.36
CA VAL A 107 -32.24 -10.74 8.18
C VAL A 107 -30.88 -10.95 8.85
N THR A 108 -30.86 -11.35 10.11
CA THR A 108 -29.64 -11.85 10.78
C THR A 108 -29.59 -13.37 10.63
N ILE A 109 -28.48 -13.91 10.12
CA ILE A 109 -28.24 -15.36 9.98
C ILE A 109 -26.94 -15.64 10.72
N GLY A 110 -27.03 -16.42 11.80
CA GLY A 110 -25.94 -16.55 12.78
C GLY A 110 -25.74 -15.22 13.53
N ASP A 111 -24.48 -14.81 13.70
CA ASP A 111 -24.11 -13.55 14.37
C ASP A 111 -23.93 -12.37 13.39
N THR A 112 -24.23 -12.56 12.11
CA THR A 112 -24.00 -11.56 11.06
C THR A 112 -25.32 -11.01 10.54
N ARG A 113 -25.42 -9.67 10.48
CA ARG A 113 -26.55 -8.98 9.86
C ARG A 113 -26.41 -9.04 8.33
N HIS A 114 -27.39 -9.61 7.65
CA HIS A 114 -27.45 -9.65 6.18
C HIS A 114 -28.39 -8.56 5.67
N ALA A 115 -28.12 -8.04 4.49
CA ALA A 115 -28.97 -7.04 3.84
C ALA A 115 -30.25 -7.68 3.29
N GLY A 116 -30.19 -8.95 2.88
CA GLY A 116 -31.39 -9.68 2.48
C GLY A 116 -31.15 -11.16 2.19
N PHE A 117 -32.23 -11.92 2.17
CA PHE A 117 -32.28 -13.30 1.75
C PHE A 117 -33.44 -13.51 0.78
N GLU A 118 -33.15 -14.14 -0.34
CA GLU A 118 -34.16 -14.51 -1.34
C GLU A 118 -34.06 -16.01 -1.61
N ALA A 119 -35.20 -16.69 -1.69
CA ALA A 119 -35.26 -18.10 -2.01
C ALA A 119 -36.46 -18.41 -2.90
N THR A 120 -36.24 -19.24 -3.91
CA THR A 120 -37.29 -19.83 -4.72
C THR A 120 -37.23 -21.35 -4.54
N LEU A 121 -38.30 -21.88 -3.96
CA LEU A 121 -38.46 -23.30 -3.72
C LEU A 121 -39.46 -23.86 -4.74
N ARG A 122 -39.16 -25.01 -5.32
CA ARG A 122 -40.04 -25.68 -6.28
C ARG A 122 -40.47 -27.05 -5.76
N ALA A 123 -41.66 -27.48 -6.15
CA ALA A 123 -42.21 -28.77 -5.77
C ALA A 123 -42.21 -28.98 -4.24
N VAL A 124 -42.72 -27.98 -3.52
CA VAL A 124 -42.70 -27.89 -2.05
C VAL A 124 -43.80 -28.75 -1.45
N SER A 125 -43.47 -29.53 -0.44
CA SER A 125 -44.41 -30.35 0.33
C SER A 125 -44.02 -30.36 1.81
N GLN A 126 -44.98 -30.69 2.67
CA GLN A 126 -44.78 -30.75 4.12
C GLN A 126 -45.01 -32.20 4.58
N PRO A 127 -43.97 -33.07 4.59
CA PRO A 127 -44.16 -34.48 4.92
C PRO A 127 -44.50 -34.70 6.40
N GLU A 128 -43.89 -33.91 7.29
CA GLU A 128 -44.13 -33.91 8.73
C GLU A 128 -44.31 -32.47 9.24
N GLU A 129 -45.01 -32.31 10.37
CA GLU A 129 -45.16 -31.00 11.01
C GLU A 129 -43.78 -30.39 11.33
N GLY A 130 -43.58 -29.11 10.98
CA GLY A 130 -42.29 -28.43 11.20
C GLY A 130 -41.17 -28.79 10.20
N THR A 131 -41.43 -29.62 9.19
CA THR A 131 -40.47 -29.93 8.12
C THR A 131 -41.00 -29.53 6.74
N THR A 132 -40.14 -28.94 5.91
CA THR A 132 -40.48 -28.56 4.53
C THR A 132 -39.52 -29.27 3.58
N LEU A 133 -40.07 -30.04 2.64
CA LEU A 133 -39.31 -30.68 1.58
C LEU A 133 -39.51 -29.90 0.28
N ALA A 134 -38.43 -29.40 -0.31
CA ALA A 134 -38.43 -28.79 -1.64
C ALA A 134 -37.72 -29.71 -2.64
N GLY A 135 -38.39 -29.99 -3.77
CA GLY A 135 -37.79 -30.77 -4.86
C GLY A 135 -36.55 -30.09 -5.44
N SER A 136 -36.56 -28.75 -5.53
CA SER A 136 -35.38 -27.94 -5.74
C SER A 136 -35.49 -26.61 -5.01
N MET A 137 -34.34 -26.03 -4.68
CA MET A 137 -34.22 -24.73 -4.04
C MET A 137 -33.10 -23.95 -4.70
N ASP A 138 -33.40 -22.72 -5.09
CA ASP A 138 -32.42 -21.71 -5.49
C ASP A 138 -32.53 -20.55 -4.50
N ALA A 139 -31.43 -20.14 -3.89
CA ALA A 139 -31.44 -19.07 -2.90
C ALA A 139 -30.23 -18.15 -3.07
N SER A 140 -30.37 -16.93 -2.57
CA SER A 140 -29.27 -15.98 -2.47
C SER A 140 -29.29 -15.23 -1.16
N ILE A 141 -28.13 -15.15 -0.51
CA ILE A 141 -27.88 -14.32 0.66
C ILE A 141 -27.13 -13.07 0.21
N THR A 142 -27.61 -11.89 0.54
CA THR A 142 -26.93 -10.62 0.28
C THR A 142 -26.36 -10.07 1.58
N VAL A 143 -25.04 -9.95 1.66
CA VAL A 143 -24.31 -9.34 2.78
C VAL A 143 -23.95 -7.91 2.40
N GLY A 144 -24.52 -6.93 3.09
CA GLY A 144 -24.17 -5.52 2.86
C GLY A 144 -22.74 -5.22 3.30
N PHE A 145 -22.04 -4.32 2.59
CA PHE A 145 -20.64 -3.99 2.90
C PHE A 145 -20.43 -3.48 4.33
N ALA A 146 -21.40 -2.73 4.87
CA ALA A 146 -21.37 -2.24 6.25
C ALA A 146 -21.43 -3.35 7.31
N ASN A 147 -21.91 -4.55 6.94
CA ASN A 147 -22.04 -5.69 7.85
C ASN A 147 -20.94 -6.74 7.64
N MET A 148 -20.00 -6.49 6.73
CA MET A 148 -18.86 -7.39 6.53
C MET A 148 -17.95 -7.36 7.77
N PRO A 149 -17.49 -8.53 8.25
CA PRO A 149 -16.69 -8.59 9.47
C PRO A 149 -15.35 -7.88 9.26
N THR A 150 -14.98 -7.03 10.21
CA THR A 150 -13.57 -6.67 10.43
C THR A 150 -13.02 -7.68 11.42
N ALA A 151 -11.93 -8.37 11.08
CA ALA A 151 -11.36 -9.36 11.99
C ALA A 151 -10.87 -8.71 13.29
N ALA A 152 -10.98 -9.42 14.41
CA ALA A 152 -10.64 -8.89 15.72
C ALA A 152 -9.15 -8.56 15.84
N GLY A 153 -8.81 -7.35 16.31
CA GLY A 153 -7.42 -6.88 16.40
C GLY A 153 -6.84 -6.39 15.06
N GLU A 154 -7.70 -6.18 14.05
CA GLU A 154 -7.33 -5.63 12.76
C GLU A 154 -7.67 -4.14 12.66
N PRO A 155 -6.91 -3.36 11.84
CA PRO A 155 -7.28 -1.99 11.56
C PRO A 155 -8.68 -1.92 10.90
N PRO A 156 -9.39 -0.78 11.04
CA PRO A 156 -10.69 -0.60 10.43
C PRO A 156 -10.64 -0.91 8.93
N THR A 157 -11.59 -1.70 8.46
CA THR A 157 -11.72 -2.06 7.04
C THR A 157 -13.01 -1.52 6.47
N THR A 158 -12.94 -0.97 5.26
CA THR A 158 -14.11 -0.53 4.49
C THR A 158 -14.21 -1.38 3.23
N TYR A 159 -15.40 -1.89 2.95
CA TYR A 159 -15.67 -2.73 1.79
C TYR A 159 -16.44 -1.96 0.72
N GLY A 160 -16.22 -2.29 -0.54
CA GLY A 160 -16.88 -1.66 -1.67
C GLY A 160 -16.77 -2.49 -2.95
N ARG A 161 -17.29 -1.94 -4.05
CA ARG A 161 -17.17 -2.51 -5.39
C ARG A 161 -16.32 -1.61 -6.27
N ALA A 162 -15.29 -2.18 -6.88
CA ALA A 162 -14.48 -1.49 -7.87
C ALA A 162 -15.21 -1.40 -9.23
N GLU A 163 -14.74 -0.50 -10.11
CA GLU A 163 -15.32 -0.31 -11.44
C GLU A 163 -15.31 -1.59 -12.30
N ASP A 164 -14.29 -2.43 -12.13
CA ASP A 164 -14.17 -3.72 -12.82
C ASP A 164 -15.07 -4.84 -12.25
N GLY A 165 -15.89 -4.51 -11.24
CA GLY A 165 -16.79 -5.42 -10.55
C GLY A 165 -16.12 -6.29 -9.48
N SER A 166 -14.84 -6.07 -9.17
CA SER A 166 -14.16 -6.75 -8.06
C SER A 166 -14.56 -6.18 -6.69
N LEU A 167 -14.26 -6.94 -5.62
CA LEU A 167 -14.40 -6.49 -4.24
C LEU A 167 -13.20 -5.58 -3.91
N SER A 168 -13.47 -4.33 -3.55
CA SER A 168 -12.46 -3.42 -3.01
C SER A 168 -12.50 -3.47 -1.49
N VAL A 169 -11.35 -3.69 -0.85
CA VAL A 169 -11.19 -3.64 0.62
C VAL A 169 -10.17 -2.57 0.95
N THR A 170 -10.62 -1.46 1.50
CA THR A 170 -9.76 -0.39 2.00
C THR A 170 -9.39 -0.68 3.44
N THR A 171 -8.09 -0.77 3.71
CA THR A 171 -7.53 -1.02 5.04
C THR A 171 -6.27 -0.21 5.24
N GLU A 172 -5.83 -0.12 6.48
CA GLU A 172 -4.52 0.42 6.80
C GLU A 172 -3.47 -0.69 6.93
N SER A 173 -2.22 -0.43 6.52
CA SER A 173 -1.12 -1.35 6.81
C SER A 173 -0.91 -1.45 8.32
N PRO A 174 -0.85 -2.66 8.92
CA PRO A 174 -0.46 -2.81 10.32
C PRO A 174 0.90 -2.14 10.55
N ALA A 175 1.03 -1.34 11.62
CA ALA A 175 2.23 -0.56 11.91
C ALA A 175 3.53 -1.41 11.97
N GLY A 176 3.42 -2.71 12.25
CA GLY A 176 4.54 -3.65 12.24
C GLY A 176 4.99 -4.13 10.85
N ASN A 177 4.08 -4.18 9.87
CA ASN A 177 4.33 -4.75 8.54
C ASN A 177 5.04 -3.77 7.60
N ALA A 178 4.88 -2.47 7.83
CA ALA A 178 5.53 -1.43 7.03
C ALA A 178 7.09 -1.48 7.13
N LYS A 179 7.64 -2.11 8.17
CA LYS A 179 9.09 -2.33 8.35
C LYS A 179 9.69 -3.31 7.34
N ALA A 180 8.88 -4.14 6.69
CA ALA A 180 9.34 -5.13 5.70
C ALA A 180 9.40 -4.59 4.28
N VAL A 181 8.74 -3.46 4.00
CA VAL A 181 8.72 -2.85 2.67
C VAL A 181 10.09 -2.26 2.36
N THR A 182 10.71 -2.75 1.28
CA THR A 182 11.98 -2.23 0.79
C THR A 182 11.73 -1.41 -0.47
N ALA A 183 12.13 -0.14 -0.43
CA ALA A 183 12.15 0.74 -1.58
C ALA A 183 13.59 1.09 -1.93
N LYS A 184 13.95 0.98 -3.21
CA LYS A 184 15.26 1.33 -3.73
C LYS A 184 15.12 2.42 -4.78
N LEU A 185 15.52 3.63 -4.43
CA LEU A 185 15.52 4.79 -5.31
C LEU A 185 16.85 4.89 -6.04
N PHE A 186 16.80 5.15 -7.35
CA PHE A 186 17.97 5.36 -8.20
C PHE A 186 18.04 6.83 -8.61
N LEU A 187 19.15 7.47 -8.28
CA LEU A 187 19.38 8.90 -8.41
C LEU A 187 20.54 9.15 -9.37
N LYS A 188 20.35 10.03 -10.35
CA LYS A 188 21.44 10.57 -11.16
C LYS A 188 21.99 11.80 -10.43
N MET A 189 23.31 11.83 -10.25
CA MET A 189 23.98 12.97 -9.64
C MET A 189 24.38 13.95 -10.73
N GLU A 190 23.95 15.21 -10.62
CA GLU A 190 24.25 16.28 -11.57
C GLU A 190 24.91 17.45 -10.83
N LEU A 191 25.99 17.98 -11.39
CA LEU A 191 26.59 19.22 -10.91
C LEU A 191 25.81 20.40 -11.49
N ARG A 192 25.40 21.32 -10.62
CA ARG A 192 24.75 22.59 -10.97
C ARG A 192 25.44 23.69 -10.18
N ASP A 193 26.19 24.57 -10.84
CA ASP A 193 26.79 25.79 -10.28
C ASP A 193 27.00 25.79 -8.75
N GLY A 194 28.07 25.15 -8.29
CA GLY A 194 28.42 25.08 -6.85
C GLY A 194 27.56 24.11 -6.01
N SER A 195 26.66 23.36 -6.62
CA SER A 195 25.74 22.42 -5.99
C SER A 195 25.70 21.08 -6.71
N VAL A 196 25.15 20.08 -6.02
CA VAL A 196 24.83 18.77 -6.59
C VAL A 196 23.34 18.54 -6.48
N ALA A 197 22.70 18.23 -7.60
CA ALA A 197 21.33 17.75 -7.64
C ALA A 197 21.32 16.22 -7.76
N ALA A 198 20.61 15.55 -6.84
CA ALA A 198 20.26 14.15 -6.95
C ALA A 198 18.88 14.05 -7.61
N VAL A 199 18.87 13.71 -8.90
CA VAL A 199 17.68 13.66 -9.76
C VAL A 199 17.12 12.24 -9.78
N PRO A 200 15.88 12.00 -9.32
CA PRO A 200 15.25 10.68 -9.40
C PRO A 200 15.13 10.15 -10.82
N GLN A 201 15.61 8.93 -11.06
CA GLN A 201 15.56 8.27 -12.38
C GLN A 201 14.61 7.08 -12.42
N ARG A 202 14.54 6.32 -11.32
CA ARG A 202 13.61 5.20 -11.18
C ARG A 202 13.49 4.80 -9.73
N LEU A 203 12.36 4.20 -9.38
CA LEU A 203 12.07 3.71 -8.05
C LEU A 203 11.72 2.24 -8.15
N GLN A 204 12.41 1.38 -7.39
CA GLN A 204 12.10 -0.03 -7.31
C GLN A 204 11.42 -0.34 -5.99
N MET A 205 10.19 -0.85 -6.04
CA MET A 205 9.42 -1.29 -4.87
C MET A 205 8.64 -2.54 -5.25
N PHE A 206 8.50 -3.49 -4.31
CA PHE A 206 7.72 -4.73 -4.53
C PHE A 206 8.13 -5.50 -5.80
N GLY A 207 9.41 -5.46 -6.17
CA GLY A 207 9.92 -6.11 -7.38
C GLY A 207 9.55 -5.42 -8.71
N ARG A 208 8.81 -4.31 -8.67
CA ARG A 208 8.53 -3.47 -9.85
C ARG A 208 9.45 -2.26 -9.89
N THR A 209 9.76 -1.83 -11.11
CA THR A 209 10.52 -0.59 -11.37
C THR A 209 9.58 0.45 -11.96
N LEU A 210 9.44 1.58 -11.27
CA LEU A 210 8.70 2.76 -11.70
C LEU A 210 9.64 3.69 -12.49
N PRO A 211 9.22 4.19 -13.66
CA PRO A 211 10.04 5.06 -14.51
C PRO A 211 10.11 6.50 -13.97
N ALA A 212 11.17 7.24 -14.34
CA ALA A 212 11.47 8.59 -13.87
C ALA A 212 10.27 9.54 -13.79
N LYS A 213 9.36 9.51 -14.78
CA LYS A 213 8.23 10.44 -14.85
C LYS A 213 7.26 10.34 -13.66
N GLN A 214 7.12 9.16 -13.07
CA GLN A 214 6.20 8.90 -11.96
C GLN A 214 6.87 9.04 -10.59
N VAL A 215 8.20 9.10 -10.55
CA VAL A 215 8.95 9.08 -9.30
C VAL A 215 8.81 10.39 -8.51
N PRO A 216 8.91 11.59 -9.11
CA PRO A 216 8.80 12.85 -8.38
C PRO A 216 7.50 13.03 -7.60
N GLU A 217 6.38 12.51 -8.13
CA GLU A 217 5.08 12.56 -7.45
C GLU A 217 5.07 11.72 -6.15
N LEU A 218 5.92 10.70 -6.06
CA LEU A 218 5.98 9.76 -4.94
C LEU A 218 7.07 10.08 -3.92
N VAL A 219 8.22 10.61 -4.37
CA VAL A 219 9.40 10.83 -3.50
C VAL A 219 9.82 12.29 -3.38
N GLY A 220 9.12 13.20 -4.05
CA GLY A 220 9.46 14.61 -4.15
C GLY A 220 10.42 14.93 -5.29
N SER A 221 10.73 16.21 -5.43
CA SER A 221 11.60 16.78 -6.46
C SER A 221 13.10 16.53 -6.22
N ASP A 222 13.94 17.05 -7.11
CA ASP A 222 15.40 17.02 -7.02
C ASP A 222 15.88 17.41 -5.62
N ARG A 223 16.78 16.59 -5.05
CA ARG A 223 17.46 16.95 -3.80
C ARG A 223 18.74 17.70 -4.13
N VAL A 224 18.78 18.97 -3.79
CA VAL A 224 19.95 19.83 -4.03
C VAL A 224 20.76 19.95 -2.74
N GLN A 225 22.06 19.71 -2.84
CA GLN A 225 23.03 19.92 -1.77
C GLN A 225 24.11 20.88 -2.26
N GLU A 226 24.36 21.94 -1.50
CA GLU A 226 25.47 22.86 -1.75
C GLU A 226 26.81 22.13 -1.53
N LEU A 227 27.74 22.36 -2.45
CA LEU A 227 29.10 21.89 -2.31
C LEU A 227 29.96 22.92 -1.56
N PRO A 228 31.04 22.49 -0.89
CA PRO A 228 32.00 23.41 -0.30
C PRO A 228 32.53 24.43 -1.32
N GLU A 229 32.75 25.65 -0.88
CA GLU A 229 33.37 26.66 -1.74
C GLU A 229 34.78 26.25 -2.15
N LEU A 230 35.11 26.47 -3.42
CA LEU A 230 36.43 26.20 -3.99
C LEU A 230 37.18 27.51 -4.22
N PRO A 231 38.53 27.49 -4.19
CA PRO A 231 39.31 28.65 -4.62
C PRO A 231 38.91 29.11 -6.02
N GLU A 232 38.92 30.42 -6.24
CA GLU A 232 38.63 31.05 -7.53
C GLU A 232 39.45 30.38 -8.65
N GLY A 233 38.80 29.93 -9.73
CA GLY A 233 39.45 29.23 -10.84
C GLY A 233 39.58 27.70 -10.70
N VAL A 234 39.16 27.12 -9.57
CA VAL A 234 39.02 25.67 -9.37
C VAL A 234 37.55 25.27 -9.51
N THR A 235 37.27 24.19 -10.23
CA THR A 235 35.90 23.75 -10.53
C THR A 235 35.70 22.27 -10.25
N TYR A 236 34.47 21.91 -9.89
CA TYR A 236 34.01 20.53 -9.90
C TYR A 236 33.82 20.07 -11.34
N LYS A 237 34.51 19.00 -11.74
CA LYS A 237 34.47 18.48 -13.11
C LYS A 237 33.44 17.38 -13.30
N SER A 238 33.35 16.47 -12.33
CA SER A 238 32.41 15.35 -12.40
C SER A 238 32.06 14.85 -11.02
N ILE A 239 30.85 14.35 -10.89
CA ILE A 239 30.38 13.59 -9.74
C ILE A 239 29.85 12.24 -10.22
N THR A 240 30.34 11.13 -9.67
CA THR A 240 29.96 9.80 -10.12
C THR A 240 29.89 8.83 -8.96
N PRO A 241 28.72 8.26 -8.66
CA PRO A 241 28.57 7.15 -7.73
C PRO A 241 29.30 5.90 -8.24
N ARG A 242 30.13 5.30 -7.37
CA ARG A 242 30.84 4.03 -7.60
C ARG A 242 30.70 3.13 -6.37
N LYS A 243 31.14 1.87 -6.46
CA LYS A 243 30.91 0.86 -5.40
C LYS A 243 31.46 1.27 -4.03
N ASP A 244 32.52 2.06 -4.00
CA ASP A 244 33.24 2.52 -2.81
C ASP A 244 32.78 3.90 -2.29
N GLY A 245 31.93 4.61 -3.04
CA GLY A 245 31.41 5.92 -2.64
C GLY A 245 31.08 6.83 -3.80
N VAL A 246 30.87 8.11 -3.49
CA VAL A 246 30.68 9.16 -4.49
C VAL A 246 32.03 9.76 -4.84
N HIS A 247 32.45 9.59 -6.10
CA HIS A 247 33.70 10.13 -6.62
C HIS A 247 33.44 11.54 -7.13
N VAL A 248 34.23 12.50 -6.64
CA VAL A 248 34.16 13.90 -7.06
C VAL A 248 35.52 14.29 -7.63
N ALA A 249 35.54 14.65 -8.91
CA ALA A 249 36.74 15.12 -9.58
C ALA A 249 36.78 16.65 -9.56
N LEU A 250 37.94 17.20 -9.23
CA LEU A 250 38.22 18.63 -9.21
C LEU A 250 39.37 18.92 -10.15
N ASP A 251 39.28 20.05 -10.83
CA ASP A 251 40.36 20.56 -11.67
C ASP A 251 40.24 22.07 -11.88
N GLY A 252 41.38 22.72 -12.05
CA GLY A 252 41.44 24.14 -12.36
C GLY A 252 42.72 24.80 -11.88
N VAL A 253 42.81 26.10 -12.13
CA VAL A 253 43.98 26.92 -11.80
C VAL A 253 43.51 28.07 -10.93
N ALA A 254 43.93 28.04 -9.66
CA ALA A 254 43.70 29.15 -8.76
C ALA A 254 44.67 30.29 -9.07
N VAL A 255 44.16 31.51 -9.17
CA VAL A 255 44.98 32.71 -9.45
C VAL A 255 44.89 33.66 -8.26
N GLU A 256 46.02 33.85 -7.57
CA GLU A 256 46.15 34.89 -6.55
C GLU A 256 46.81 36.11 -7.20
N SER A 257 46.01 37.16 -7.44
CA SER A 257 46.49 38.42 -8.00
C SER A 257 47.63 39.01 -7.18
N LEU A 258 48.64 39.56 -7.84
CA LEU A 258 49.75 40.27 -7.18
C LEU A 258 49.26 41.41 -6.28
N SER A 259 48.12 42.03 -6.61
CA SER A 259 47.52 43.10 -5.81
C SER A 259 46.91 42.63 -4.49
N LYS A 260 46.60 41.34 -4.37
CA LYS A 260 46.09 40.70 -3.14
C LYS A 260 47.22 40.23 -2.21
N LEU A 261 48.48 40.27 -2.66
CA LEU A 261 49.64 39.87 -1.83
C LEU A 261 49.93 40.90 -0.72
N PRO A 262 50.54 40.49 0.41
CA PRO A 262 50.79 41.38 1.54
C PRO A 262 51.66 42.57 1.16
N LYS A 263 51.22 43.79 1.43
CA LYS A 263 52.01 45.01 1.14
C LYS A 263 53.18 45.22 2.11
N GLU A 264 53.26 44.41 3.16
CA GLU A 264 54.29 44.46 4.19
C GLU A 264 54.69 43.03 4.61
N VAL A 265 55.98 42.77 4.74
CA VAL A 265 56.56 41.49 5.19
C VAL A 265 57.68 41.77 6.18
N ASP A 266 57.65 41.14 7.35
CA ASP A 266 58.63 41.36 8.44
C ASP A 266 58.82 42.85 8.81
N GLY A 267 57.73 43.64 8.81
CA GLY A 267 57.79 45.07 9.14
C GLY A 267 58.28 45.97 8.00
N ARG A 268 58.42 45.44 6.78
CA ARG A 268 59.00 46.15 5.63
C ARG A 268 58.00 46.26 4.48
N PRO A 269 57.85 47.44 3.86
CA PRO A 269 57.01 47.59 2.69
C PRO A 269 57.58 46.80 1.51
N VAL A 270 56.70 46.09 0.81
CA VAL A 270 57.05 45.29 -0.35
C VAL A 270 56.10 45.57 -1.52
N THR A 271 56.62 45.46 -2.73
CA THR A 271 55.84 45.47 -3.97
C THR A 271 56.19 44.26 -4.80
N TYR A 272 55.25 43.80 -5.62
CA TYR A 272 55.38 42.56 -6.38
C TYR A 272 55.29 42.82 -7.87
N GLN A 273 56.17 42.15 -8.62
CA GLN A 273 56.13 42.11 -10.07
C GLN A 273 56.45 40.71 -10.56
N ALA A 274 55.85 40.30 -11.68
CA ALA A 274 56.16 39.02 -12.30
C ALA A 274 56.94 39.25 -13.59
N LYS A 275 58.08 38.56 -13.75
CA LYS A 275 58.91 38.65 -14.95
C LYS A 275 59.58 37.31 -15.23
N ASN A 276 59.46 36.81 -16.45
CA ASN A 276 60.10 35.56 -16.90
C ASN A 276 59.80 34.34 -15.99
N GLY A 277 58.58 34.24 -15.47
CA GLY A 277 58.19 33.15 -14.55
C GLY A 277 58.71 33.29 -13.12
N LEU A 278 59.36 34.40 -12.78
CA LEU A 278 59.84 34.72 -11.44
C LEU A 278 58.98 35.80 -10.79
N LEU A 279 58.75 35.67 -9.50
CA LEU A 279 58.15 36.70 -8.66
C LEU A 279 59.27 37.60 -8.12
N GLY A 280 59.32 38.84 -8.59
CA GLY A 280 60.14 39.90 -8.05
C GLY A 280 59.47 40.53 -6.84
N ILE A 281 60.14 40.51 -5.70
CA ILE A 281 59.72 41.15 -4.45
C ILE A 281 60.63 42.35 -4.23
N SER A 282 60.11 43.55 -4.47
CA SER A 282 60.87 44.79 -4.36
C SER A 282 60.67 45.43 -2.99
N THR A 283 61.76 45.80 -2.34
CA THR A 283 61.77 46.41 -1.00
C THR A 283 63.04 47.24 -0.81
N ALA A 284 63.14 47.96 0.30
CA ALA A 284 64.31 48.75 0.67
C ALA A 284 64.99 48.17 1.90
N PHE A 285 66.32 48.00 1.83
CA PHE A 285 67.13 47.55 2.95
C PHE A 285 67.96 48.72 3.49
N ALA A 286 67.88 48.94 4.80
CA ALA A 286 68.78 49.89 5.47
C ALA A 286 70.17 49.27 5.59
N ILE A 287 71.14 49.80 4.85
CA ILE A 287 72.55 49.51 5.06
C ILE A 287 73.09 50.61 5.97
N LYS A 288 73.34 50.25 7.23
CA LYS A 288 73.89 51.19 8.21
C LYS A 288 75.25 51.71 7.73
N PRO A 289 75.52 53.03 7.90
CA PRO A 289 74.79 53.95 8.75
C PRO A 289 73.71 54.83 8.07
N ILE A 290 73.55 54.88 6.74
CA ILE A 290 72.84 56.03 6.12
C ILE A 290 71.89 55.71 4.94
N VAL A 291 72.04 54.61 4.20
CA VAL A 291 71.33 54.47 2.90
C VAL A 291 70.31 53.34 2.88
N ASN A 292 69.07 53.67 2.49
CA ASN A 292 68.06 52.71 2.06
C ASN A 292 68.35 52.30 0.62
N VAL A 293 68.78 51.06 0.43
CA VAL A 293 69.08 50.53 -0.89
C VAL A 293 67.84 49.82 -1.44
N PRO A 294 67.25 50.30 -2.55
CA PRO A 294 66.19 49.58 -3.23
C PRO A 294 66.76 48.30 -3.84
N LEU A 295 66.07 47.19 -3.63
CA LEU A 295 66.43 45.90 -4.20
C LEU A 295 65.20 45.10 -4.59
N THR A 296 65.38 44.15 -5.51
CA THR A 296 64.35 43.20 -5.91
C THR A 296 64.87 41.78 -5.74
N ILE A 297 64.18 40.97 -4.96
CA ILE A 297 64.48 39.53 -4.83
C ILE A 297 63.65 38.79 -5.87
N HIS A 298 64.29 38.17 -6.85
CA HIS A 298 63.60 37.34 -7.83
C HIS A 298 63.51 35.90 -7.31
N THR A 299 62.29 35.42 -7.12
CA THR A 299 62.01 34.10 -6.56
C THR A 299 61.28 33.22 -7.57
N ALA A 300 61.62 31.94 -7.59
CA ALA A 300 60.87 30.92 -8.31
C ALA A 300 59.94 30.21 -7.33
N PRO A 301 58.62 30.15 -7.58
CA PRO A 301 57.72 29.40 -6.73
C PRO A 301 58.00 27.91 -6.86
N ARG A 302 58.07 27.21 -5.72
CA ARG A 302 58.17 25.76 -5.64
C ARG A 302 57.05 25.24 -4.76
N LEU A 303 56.42 24.18 -5.23
CA LEU A 303 55.36 23.50 -4.50
C LEU A 303 55.91 22.19 -3.97
N ASN A 304 55.78 21.98 -2.65
CA ASN A 304 56.07 20.70 -2.02
C ASN A 304 54.88 20.28 -1.16
N GLY A 305 54.10 19.32 -1.67
CA GLY A 305 52.84 18.91 -1.05
C GLY A 305 51.85 20.07 -1.00
N GLY A 306 51.57 20.56 0.21
CA GLY A 306 50.70 21.71 0.49
C GLY A 306 51.44 23.00 0.84
N THR A 307 52.76 23.05 0.71
CA THR A 307 53.55 24.24 1.04
C THR A 307 54.09 24.88 -0.24
N LEU A 308 53.77 26.16 -0.43
CA LEU A 308 54.37 27.00 -1.44
C LEU A 308 55.60 27.69 -0.84
N THR A 309 56.77 27.45 -1.43
CA THR A 309 58.03 28.09 -1.04
C THR A 309 58.57 28.90 -2.20
N LEU A 310 58.85 30.17 -1.95
CA LEU A 310 59.50 31.07 -2.89
C LEU A 310 61.02 30.90 -2.76
N VAL A 311 61.65 30.30 -3.76
CA VAL A 311 63.10 30.05 -3.75
C VAL A 311 63.82 31.19 -4.47
N PRO A 312 64.67 31.98 -3.78
CA PRO A 312 65.46 33.02 -4.42
C PRO A 312 66.33 32.48 -5.55
N ARG A 313 66.38 33.20 -6.67
CA ARG A 313 67.18 32.89 -7.86
C ARG A 313 68.22 33.95 -8.18
N SER A 314 67.87 35.21 -7.95
CA SER A 314 68.78 36.34 -8.03
C SER A 314 68.28 37.48 -7.14
N VAL A 315 69.19 38.41 -6.84
CA VAL A 315 68.87 39.68 -6.18
C VAL A 315 69.34 40.80 -7.08
N GLU A 316 68.43 41.69 -7.46
CA GLU A 316 68.75 42.92 -8.17
C GLU A 316 69.03 44.01 -7.15
N ILE A 317 70.25 44.54 -7.16
CA ILE A 317 70.71 45.60 -6.24
C ILE A 317 71.21 46.75 -7.11
N LEU A 318 70.62 47.95 -6.93
CA LEU A 318 70.96 49.14 -7.72
C LEU A 318 70.91 48.89 -9.25
N GLY A 319 69.91 48.16 -9.73
CA GLY A 319 69.72 47.86 -11.15
C GLY A 319 70.58 46.70 -11.70
N ALA A 320 71.48 46.14 -10.89
CA ALA A 320 72.34 45.03 -11.30
C ALA A 320 71.86 43.70 -10.71
N ASN A 321 71.56 42.72 -11.56
CA ASN A 321 71.23 41.36 -11.14
C ASN A 321 72.47 40.61 -10.62
N ARG A 322 72.36 40.06 -9.41
CA ARG A 322 73.41 39.29 -8.75
C ARG A 322 72.93 37.86 -8.44
N PRO A 323 73.78 36.84 -8.61
CA PRO A 323 73.42 35.46 -8.24
C PRO A 323 73.40 35.28 -6.72
N VAL A 324 72.59 34.32 -6.24
CA VAL A 324 72.31 34.13 -4.79
C VAL A 324 73.53 33.78 -3.94
N ASP A 325 74.59 33.26 -4.56
CA ASP A 325 75.85 32.87 -3.91
C ASP A 325 76.84 34.03 -3.75
N SER A 326 76.59 35.17 -4.42
CA SER A 326 77.40 36.39 -4.28
C SER A 326 77.34 36.95 -2.86
N PHE A 327 78.43 37.60 -2.44
CA PHE A 327 78.59 38.16 -1.10
C PHE A 327 77.42 39.09 -0.70
N LEU A 328 77.06 40.04 -1.56
CA LEU A 328 75.96 40.98 -1.29
C LEU A 328 74.59 40.28 -1.23
N SER A 329 74.34 39.28 -2.09
CA SER A 329 73.09 38.53 -2.05
C SER A 329 72.96 37.70 -0.78
N LYS A 330 74.06 37.11 -0.28
CA LYS A 330 74.07 36.39 1.00
C LYS A 330 73.72 37.28 2.18
N ILE A 331 74.23 38.52 2.20
CA ILE A 331 73.89 39.50 3.25
C ILE A 331 72.40 39.84 3.21
N VAL A 332 71.86 40.12 2.03
CA VAL A 332 70.43 40.46 1.85
C VAL A 332 69.54 39.29 2.23
N LEU A 333 69.82 38.10 1.68
CA LEU A 333 69.02 36.90 1.92
C LEU A 333 69.13 36.40 3.36
N GLY A 334 70.26 36.62 4.05
CA GLY A 334 70.43 36.28 5.46
C GLY A 334 69.56 37.11 6.42
N GLN A 335 69.02 38.23 5.96
CA GLN A 335 68.07 39.06 6.72
C GLN A 335 66.60 38.70 6.42
N VAL A 336 66.33 37.86 5.42
CA VAL A 336 64.98 37.41 5.09
C VAL A 336 64.72 36.11 5.84
N LYS A 337 63.67 36.08 6.66
CA LYS A 337 63.27 34.85 7.35
C LYS A 337 62.74 33.86 6.33
N GLN A 338 63.16 32.60 6.44
CA GLN A 338 62.68 31.52 5.57
C GLN A 338 61.17 31.32 5.66
N GLU A 339 60.59 31.55 6.83
CA GLU A 339 59.14 31.49 7.09
C GLU A 339 58.37 32.51 6.24
N SER A 340 58.94 33.69 6.01
CA SER A 340 58.35 34.74 5.20
C SER A 340 58.31 34.41 3.70
N LEU A 341 59.09 33.41 3.27
CA LEU A 341 59.12 32.89 1.90
C LEU A 341 58.34 31.58 1.75
N SER A 342 57.72 31.06 2.82
CA SER A 342 56.98 29.81 2.78
C SER A 342 55.56 29.98 3.33
N ARG A 343 54.56 29.57 2.55
CA ARG A 343 53.15 29.64 2.95
C ARG A 343 52.52 28.27 2.82
N LYS A 344 51.80 27.85 3.86
CA LYS A 344 50.94 26.66 3.79
C LYS A 344 49.66 27.01 3.02
N LEU A 345 49.39 26.28 1.96
CA LEU A 345 48.17 26.39 1.19
C LEU A 345 47.00 25.72 1.95
N PRO A 346 45.74 26.10 1.65
CA PRO A 346 44.57 25.46 2.25
C PRO A 346 44.61 23.92 2.13
N ALA A 347 44.04 23.23 3.11
CA ALA A 347 43.94 21.78 3.02
C ALA A 347 42.99 21.39 1.88
N LEU A 348 43.42 20.48 1.01
CA LEU A 348 42.59 19.92 -0.05
C LEU A 348 41.94 18.60 0.41
N PRO A 349 40.77 18.22 -0.15
CA PRO A 349 40.18 16.91 0.10
C PRO A 349 41.14 15.76 -0.25
N ALA A 350 41.03 14.64 0.47
CA ALA A 350 41.85 13.47 0.21
C ALA A 350 41.74 13.01 -1.26
N GLY A 351 42.87 12.74 -1.91
CA GLY A 351 42.93 12.37 -3.34
C GLY A 351 42.99 13.56 -4.31
N VAL A 352 42.86 14.79 -3.81
CA VAL A 352 43.09 16.03 -4.55
C VAL A 352 44.45 16.60 -4.14
N ARG A 353 45.23 17.07 -5.11
CA ARG A 353 46.55 17.66 -4.83
C ARG A 353 46.80 18.91 -5.67
N TYR A 354 47.65 19.76 -5.13
CA TYR A 354 48.33 20.79 -5.91
C TYR A 354 49.28 20.11 -6.91
N ARG A 355 49.21 20.49 -8.18
CA ARG A 355 49.95 19.86 -9.28
C ARG A 355 51.16 20.66 -9.69
N SER A 356 50.99 21.97 -9.85
CA SER A 356 52.05 22.87 -10.27
C SER A 356 51.78 24.28 -9.75
N VAL A 357 52.84 25.07 -9.69
CA VAL A 357 52.77 26.49 -9.42
C VAL A 357 53.57 27.24 -10.49
N SER A 358 53.06 28.37 -10.93
CA SER A 358 53.72 29.29 -11.86
C SER A 358 53.38 30.73 -11.48
N VAL A 359 54.13 31.68 -12.03
CA VAL A 359 53.91 33.11 -11.80
C VAL A 359 53.94 33.82 -13.14
N ASP A 360 52.97 34.70 -13.36
CA ASP A 360 52.94 35.63 -14.48
C ASP A 360 52.34 36.97 -14.06
N SER A 361 52.13 37.88 -15.02
CA SER A 361 51.61 39.22 -14.77
C SER A 361 50.22 39.23 -14.13
N ALA A 362 49.43 38.15 -14.26
CA ALA A 362 48.13 38.04 -13.61
C ALA A 362 48.25 37.64 -12.13
N GLY A 363 49.35 37.01 -11.73
CA GLY A 363 49.56 36.59 -10.34
C GLY A 363 50.27 35.25 -10.17
N ILE A 364 50.15 34.70 -8.96
CA ILE A 364 50.59 33.34 -8.64
C ILE A 364 49.48 32.37 -9.07
N LYS A 365 49.82 31.46 -9.98
CA LYS A 365 48.92 30.44 -10.53
C LYS A 365 49.22 29.09 -9.92
N VAL A 366 48.25 28.51 -9.21
CA VAL A 366 48.36 27.19 -8.58
C VAL A 366 47.37 26.23 -9.24
N ALA A 367 47.88 25.25 -9.96
CA ALA A 367 47.03 24.21 -10.56
C ALA A 367 46.64 23.17 -9.51
N VAL A 368 45.36 22.88 -9.41
CA VAL A 368 44.78 21.87 -8.51
C VAL A 368 44.12 20.81 -9.36
N GLY A 369 44.33 19.53 -9.04
CA GLY A 369 43.51 18.51 -9.66
C GLY A 369 43.66 17.14 -9.04
N GLY A 370 42.59 16.36 -9.11
CA GLY A 370 42.51 15.01 -8.56
C GLY A 370 41.07 14.59 -8.33
N SER A 371 40.89 13.46 -7.67
CA SER A 371 39.57 12.93 -7.35
C SER A 371 39.52 12.56 -5.88
N THR A 372 38.46 13.00 -5.21
CA THR A 372 38.16 12.57 -3.84
C THR A 372 37.01 11.59 -3.83
N VAL A 373 37.00 10.71 -2.83
CA VAL A 373 35.94 9.73 -2.62
C VAL A 373 35.26 10.02 -1.30
N ARG A 374 33.96 10.29 -1.37
CA ARG A 374 33.11 10.39 -0.19
C ARG A 374 32.44 9.02 0.03
N PRO A 375 32.78 8.28 1.09
CA PRO A 375 32.20 6.96 1.32
C PRO A 375 30.72 7.07 1.68
N PHE A 376 29.93 6.06 1.28
CA PHE A 376 28.48 6.04 1.52
C PHE A 376 28.08 6.10 2.99
N SER A 377 28.94 5.64 3.90
CA SER A 377 28.74 5.72 5.35
C SER A 377 28.65 7.14 5.88
N THR A 378 29.10 8.14 5.11
CA THR A 378 29.03 9.57 5.48
C THR A 378 27.82 10.28 4.87
N LEU A 379 26.98 9.56 4.11
CA LEU A 379 25.72 10.09 3.60
C LEU A 379 24.62 9.86 4.64
N SER A 380 23.92 10.92 5.00
CA SER A 380 22.77 10.87 5.91
C SER A 380 21.47 11.01 5.12
N SER A 381 20.42 10.33 5.57
CA SER A 381 19.08 10.61 5.07
C SER A 381 18.55 11.90 5.68
N SER A 382 17.90 12.75 4.87
CA SER A 382 17.31 14.00 5.33
C SER A 382 16.05 13.80 6.17
N ASP A 383 15.42 12.64 6.08
CA ASP A 383 14.15 12.29 6.75
C ASP A 383 14.35 11.43 8.01
N GLY A 384 15.59 11.25 8.46
CA GLY A 384 15.93 10.44 9.64
C GLY A 384 15.73 8.94 9.46
N ARG A 385 15.28 8.46 8.29
CA ARG A 385 15.07 7.03 8.06
C ARG A 385 16.40 6.29 7.86
N PRO A 386 16.53 5.06 8.38
CA PRO A 386 17.67 4.21 8.08
C PRO A 386 17.71 3.93 6.57
N THR A 387 18.65 4.59 5.90
CA THR A 387 18.85 4.53 4.45
C THR A 387 20.23 3.96 4.18
N THR A 388 20.28 2.88 3.41
CA THR A 388 21.55 2.33 2.92
C THR A 388 21.85 2.91 1.54
N PHE A 389 22.96 3.63 1.43
CA PHE A 389 23.44 4.18 0.17
C PHE A 389 24.39 3.21 -0.55
N GLY A 390 24.36 3.24 -1.87
CA GLY A 390 25.19 2.42 -2.74
C GLY A 390 25.28 3.00 -4.15
N ALA A 391 25.87 2.27 -5.09
CA ALA A 391 25.88 2.64 -6.50
C ALA A 391 25.61 1.46 -7.43
N GLU A 392 24.87 1.72 -8.49
CA GLU A 392 24.56 0.75 -9.53
C GLU A 392 24.47 1.46 -10.88
N ASN A 393 25.19 1.00 -11.89
CA ASN A 393 25.19 1.55 -13.26
C ASN A 393 25.43 3.07 -13.31
N GLY A 394 26.31 3.60 -12.45
CA GLY A 394 26.63 5.03 -12.37
C GLY A 394 25.55 5.88 -11.68
N LEU A 395 24.50 5.26 -11.13
CA LEU A 395 23.47 5.92 -10.33
C LEU A 395 23.73 5.70 -8.84
N LEU A 396 23.41 6.70 -8.02
CA LEU A 396 23.38 6.58 -6.57
C LEU A 396 22.10 5.83 -6.19
N THR A 397 22.22 4.79 -5.39
CA THR A 397 21.07 4.05 -4.89
C THR A 397 20.82 4.37 -3.43
N ALA A 398 19.61 4.77 -3.09
CA ALA A 398 19.15 4.94 -1.71
C ALA A 398 18.12 3.86 -1.40
N THR A 399 18.45 2.93 -0.51
CA THR A 399 17.57 1.83 -0.12
C THR A 399 17.03 2.10 1.27
N THR A 400 15.72 2.25 1.38
CA THR A 400 15.01 2.41 2.65
C THR A 400 14.24 1.13 2.96
N LYS A 401 14.25 0.74 4.24
CA LYS A 401 13.37 -0.30 4.78
C LYS A 401 12.41 0.38 5.75
N GLY A 402 11.12 0.49 5.41
CA GLY A 402 10.13 1.14 6.28
C GLY A 402 8.97 1.88 5.60
N GLY A 403 7.92 2.14 6.40
CA GLY A 403 6.65 2.81 6.05
C GLY A 403 6.69 4.34 5.97
N ASN A 404 5.56 5.02 6.22
CA ASN A 404 5.42 6.48 6.13
C ASN A 404 6.37 7.24 7.09
N PRO A 405 6.77 8.48 6.76
CA PRO A 405 7.88 9.17 7.45
C PRO A 405 7.51 9.61 8.87
N ASP A 406 6.21 9.82 9.08
CA ASP A 406 5.56 10.17 10.33
C ASP A 406 5.11 8.94 11.14
N GLY A 407 5.40 7.72 10.65
CA GLY A 407 4.93 6.48 11.27
C GLY A 407 3.45 6.20 11.06
N SER A 408 2.74 6.98 10.24
CA SER A 408 1.34 6.75 9.94
C SER A 408 1.12 5.45 9.16
N PRO A 409 -0.04 4.80 9.33
CA PRO A 409 -0.41 3.67 8.51
C PRO A 409 -0.54 4.10 7.05
N THR A 410 0.02 3.31 6.14
CA THR A 410 -0.19 3.53 4.70
C THR A 410 -1.56 2.96 4.30
N PRO A 411 -2.45 3.76 3.69
CA PRO A 411 -3.70 3.24 3.18
C PRO A 411 -3.43 2.23 2.05
N LEU A 412 -4.14 1.11 2.10
CA LEU A 412 -4.09 0.00 1.16
C LEU A 412 -5.50 -0.19 0.60
N VAL A 413 -5.62 -0.28 -0.71
CA VAL A 413 -6.85 -0.78 -1.34
C VAL A 413 -6.54 -2.15 -1.93
N LEU A 414 -7.25 -3.18 -1.46
CA LEU A 414 -7.10 -4.55 -1.92
C LEU A 414 -8.22 -4.86 -2.91
N TYR A 415 -7.88 -5.39 -4.08
CA TYR A 415 -8.87 -5.84 -5.05
C TYR A 415 -8.90 -7.36 -5.10
N ALA A 416 -10.04 -7.95 -4.79
CA ALA A 416 -10.26 -9.39 -4.76
C ALA A 416 -11.42 -9.79 -5.68
N LYS A 417 -11.34 -10.98 -6.26
CA LYS A 417 -12.49 -11.62 -6.94
C LYS A 417 -12.94 -12.77 -6.06
N PRO A 418 -13.97 -12.59 -5.22
CA PRO A 418 -14.39 -13.60 -4.26
C PRO A 418 -14.74 -14.91 -4.97
N ARG A 419 -14.41 -16.03 -4.34
CA ARG A 419 -14.74 -17.37 -4.84
C ARG A 419 -15.14 -18.27 -3.68
N ILE A 420 -16.00 -19.23 -3.95
CA ILE A 420 -16.36 -20.24 -2.95
C ILE A 420 -15.70 -21.57 -3.33
N THR A 421 -14.96 -22.13 -2.38
CA THR A 421 -14.34 -23.46 -2.51
C THR A 421 -14.82 -24.32 -1.35
N GLY A 422 -15.74 -25.26 -1.63
CA GLY A 422 -16.39 -26.05 -0.60
C GLY A 422 -17.23 -25.18 0.34
N THR A 423 -16.83 -25.13 1.62
CA THR A 423 -17.48 -24.33 2.67
C THR A 423 -16.69 -23.06 3.02
N THR A 424 -15.82 -22.60 2.13
CA THR A 424 -14.93 -21.47 2.39
C THR A 424 -15.11 -20.39 1.33
N LEU A 425 -15.33 -19.16 1.76
CA LEU A 425 -15.27 -17.97 0.93
C LEU A 425 -13.83 -17.46 0.89
N ASP A 426 -13.20 -17.55 -0.26
CA ASP A 426 -11.87 -17.02 -0.53
C ASP A 426 -12.00 -15.59 -1.08
N ILE A 427 -11.46 -14.63 -0.33
CA ILE A 427 -11.34 -13.21 -0.71
C ILE A 427 -9.87 -12.80 -0.87
N ALA A 428 -9.00 -13.73 -1.27
CA ALA A 428 -7.61 -13.44 -1.55
C ALA A 428 -7.47 -12.27 -2.54
N PRO A 429 -6.72 -11.21 -2.19
CA PRO A 429 -6.50 -10.11 -3.10
C PRO A 429 -5.66 -10.59 -4.28
N GLN A 430 -6.03 -10.10 -5.46
CA GLN A 430 -5.27 -10.30 -6.71
C GLN A 430 -4.39 -9.09 -7.00
N GLN A 431 -4.86 -7.91 -6.60
CA GLN A 431 -4.15 -6.65 -6.76
C GLN A 431 -4.22 -5.84 -5.46
N ILE A 432 -3.20 -5.00 -5.27
CA ILE A 432 -3.10 -4.07 -4.15
C ILE A 432 -2.74 -2.71 -4.72
N GLU A 433 -3.52 -1.70 -4.40
CA GLU A 433 -3.22 -0.32 -4.70
C GLU A 433 -2.61 0.39 -3.49
N LEU A 434 -1.50 1.08 -3.77
CA LEU A 434 -0.66 1.79 -2.83
C LEU A 434 -0.25 3.10 -3.49
N PHE A 435 -0.58 4.22 -2.85
CA PHE A 435 -0.25 5.56 -3.38
C PHE A 435 -0.80 5.79 -4.80
N GLY A 436 -2.00 5.28 -5.10
CA GLY A 436 -2.62 5.37 -6.44
C GLY A 436 -2.01 4.42 -7.48
N LEU A 437 -1.09 3.53 -7.09
CA LEU A 437 -0.45 2.57 -7.99
C LEU A 437 -0.87 1.14 -7.69
N VAL A 438 -1.26 0.40 -8.73
CA VAL A 438 -1.73 -0.99 -8.64
C VAL A 438 -0.57 -1.98 -8.81
N PHE A 439 -0.41 -2.87 -7.82
CA PHE A 439 0.59 -3.94 -7.76
C PHE A 439 -0.08 -5.32 -7.73
N PRO A 440 0.55 -6.36 -8.30
CA PRO A 440 0.14 -7.74 -8.08
C PRO A 440 0.25 -8.12 -6.60
N ALA A 441 -0.81 -8.70 -6.04
CA ALA A 441 -0.86 -9.00 -4.62
C ALA A 441 0.22 -10.01 -4.19
N ASP A 442 0.55 -11.01 -5.01
CA ASP A 442 1.59 -12.01 -4.70
C ASP A 442 2.96 -11.37 -4.41
N LYS A 443 3.33 -10.30 -5.13
CA LYS A 443 4.60 -9.60 -4.95
C LYS A 443 4.64 -8.77 -3.68
N VAL A 444 3.50 -8.19 -3.30
CA VAL A 444 3.37 -7.37 -2.10
C VAL A 444 3.27 -8.28 -0.87
N LEU A 445 2.36 -9.26 -0.90
CA LEU A 445 2.11 -10.23 0.16
C LEU A 445 3.30 -11.19 0.42
N ALA A 446 4.19 -11.40 -0.55
CA ALA A 446 5.46 -12.08 -0.29
C ALA A 446 6.38 -11.27 0.65
N GLN A 447 6.22 -9.95 0.70
CA GLN A 447 7.04 -9.05 1.53
C GLN A 447 6.37 -8.68 2.85
N VAL A 448 5.04 -8.61 2.88
CA VAL A 448 4.26 -8.40 4.11
C VAL A 448 3.52 -9.68 4.47
N LYS A 449 3.73 -10.21 5.68
CA LYS A 449 3.01 -11.41 6.17
C LYS A 449 1.51 -11.22 5.96
N ALA A 450 0.99 -11.87 4.93
CA ALA A 450 -0.42 -11.79 4.55
C ALA A 450 -1.27 -12.58 5.54
N ARG A 451 -2.43 -12.01 5.87
CA ARG A 451 -3.43 -12.67 6.71
C ARG A 451 -4.25 -13.68 5.92
N ASN A 452 -4.89 -14.59 6.63
CA ASN A 452 -5.74 -15.63 6.05
C ASN A 452 -6.99 -14.98 5.42
N THR A 453 -7.14 -15.09 4.11
CA THR A 453 -8.26 -14.50 3.33
C THR A 453 -9.40 -15.51 3.10
N ALA A 454 -9.31 -16.66 3.75
CA ALA A 454 -10.29 -17.72 3.71
C ALA A 454 -11.26 -17.58 4.90
N VAL A 455 -12.51 -17.24 4.63
CA VAL A 455 -13.58 -17.11 5.63
C VAL A 455 -14.45 -18.37 5.60
N PRO A 456 -14.63 -19.09 6.73
CA PRO A 456 -15.53 -20.23 6.77
C PRO A 456 -16.98 -19.76 6.61
N LEU A 457 -17.72 -20.41 5.72
CA LEU A 457 -19.14 -20.19 5.53
C LEU A 457 -19.96 -21.06 6.49
N PRO A 458 -21.15 -20.62 6.91
CA PRO A 458 -22.04 -21.44 7.74
C PRO A 458 -22.36 -22.80 7.13
N ALA A 459 -22.58 -23.80 7.98
CA ALA A 459 -23.02 -25.11 7.54
C ALA A 459 -24.42 -25.03 6.90
N LEU A 460 -24.58 -25.69 5.75
CA LEU A 460 -25.85 -25.73 5.02
C LEU A 460 -26.66 -26.98 5.36
N PRO A 461 -28.00 -26.94 5.19
CA PRO A 461 -28.82 -28.15 5.21
C PRO A 461 -28.34 -29.18 4.18
N ALA A 462 -28.69 -30.44 4.42
CA ALA A 462 -28.37 -31.53 3.50
C ALA A 462 -28.90 -31.23 2.08
N ASN A 463 -28.09 -31.56 1.07
CA ASN A 463 -28.36 -31.35 -0.35
C ASN A 463 -28.45 -29.89 -0.81
N LEU A 464 -28.05 -28.92 0.02
CA LEU A 464 -27.87 -27.53 -0.37
C LEU A 464 -26.37 -27.21 -0.48
N GLU A 465 -25.98 -26.55 -1.57
CA GLU A 465 -24.59 -26.23 -1.88
C GLU A 465 -24.44 -24.76 -2.21
N TYR A 466 -23.31 -24.17 -1.81
CA TYR A 466 -22.87 -22.88 -2.32
C TYR A 466 -22.48 -23.00 -3.79
N ARG A 467 -22.98 -22.09 -4.63
CA ARG A 467 -22.72 -22.09 -6.08
C ARG A 467 -21.75 -21.01 -6.52
N GLY A 468 -21.82 -19.84 -5.92
CA GLY A 468 -21.01 -18.71 -6.34
C GLY A 468 -21.22 -17.49 -5.46
N VAL A 469 -20.39 -16.50 -5.73
CA VAL A 469 -20.42 -15.21 -5.07
C VAL A 469 -20.25 -14.13 -6.12
N GLU A 470 -21.00 -13.06 -5.98
CA GLU A 470 -20.96 -11.90 -6.87
C GLU A 470 -20.91 -10.62 -6.04
N VAL A 471 -20.12 -9.64 -6.50
CA VAL A 471 -20.01 -8.34 -5.86
C VAL A 471 -21.02 -7.39 -6.52
N LEU A 472 -22.00 -6.95 -5.74
CA LEU A 472 -23.02 -5.97 -6.09
C LEU A 472 -22.61 -4.56 -5.59
N PRO A 473 -23.26 -3.48 -6.07
CA PRO A 473 -22.93 -2.13 -5.63
C PRO A 473 -23.03 -1.90 -4.11
N GLU A 474 -23.96 -2.58 -3.44
CA GLU A 474 -24.25 -2.38 -2.01
C GLU A 474 -23.73 -3.53 -1.11
N GLY A 475 -23.16 -4.59 -1.69
CA GLY A 475 -22.77 -5.77 -0.93
C GLY A 475 -22.33 -6.96 -1.77
N MET A 476 -22.25 -8.14 -1.15
CA MET A 476 -21.95 -9.40 -1.84
C MET A 476 -23.15 -10.33 -1.83
N ARG A 477 -23.45 -10.92 -2.98
CA ARG A 477 -24.50 -11.93 -3.14
C ARG A 477 -23.88 -13.31 -3.22
N ILE A 478 -24.25 -14.19 -2.30
CA ILE A 478 -23.86 -15.60 -2.26
C ILE A 478 -25.03 -16.42 -2.78
N ALA A 479 -24.82 -17.16 -3.88
CA ALA A 479 -25.82 -18.04 -4.46
C ALA A 479 -25.73 -19.45 -3.87
N LEU A 480 -26.89 -20.04 -3.58
CA LEU A 480 -27.06 -21.40 -3.09
C LEU A 480 -28.03 -22.14 -4.00
N SER A 481 -27.82 -23.44 -4.18
CA SER A 481 -28.81 -24.28 -4.86
C SER A 481 -28.78 -25.70 -4.32
N GLY A 482 -29.91 -26.40 -4.43
CA GLY A 482 -30.02 -27.77 -3.96
C GLY A 482 -31.19 -28.52 -4.60
N LYS A 483 -31.13 -29.85 -4.50
CA LYS A 483 -32.21 -30.77 -4.93
C LYS A 483 -32.63 -31.62 -3.75
N ASN A 484 -33.93 -31.86 -3.58
CA ASN A 484 -34.48 -32.60 -2.45
C ASN A 484 -33.98 -32.04 -1.12
N VAL A 485 -34.16 -30.72 -0.95
CA VAL A 485 -33.70 -30.00 0.24
C VAL A 485 -34.75 -30.13 1.33
N LEU A 486 -34.34 -30.69 2.48
CA LEU A 486 -35.17 -30.78 3.67
C LEU A 486 -34.82 -29.64 4.62
N LEU A 487 -35.78 -28.76 4.85
CA LEU A 487 -35.65 -27.61 5.75
C LEU A 487 -36.47 -27.88 7.02
N ARG A 488 -35.84 -27.76 8.18
CA ARG A 488 -36.54 -27.75 9.47
C ARG A 488 -36.89 -26.32 9.86
N LYS A 489 -37.96 -26.16 10.64
CA LYS A 489 -38.35 -24.88 11.25
C LYS A 489 -37.12 -24.22 11.92
N GLY A 490 -36.89 -22.94 11.65
CA GLY A 490 -35.77 -22.15 12.20
C GLY A 490 -34.37 -22.43 11.61
N GLN A 491 -34.20 -23.47 10.79
CA GLN A 491 -32.86 -23.89 10.31
C GLN A 491 -32.18 -22.85 9.40
N LEU A 492 -32.94 -22.02 8.69
CA LEU A 492 -32.41 -21.01 7.77
C LEU A 492 -31.96 -19.71 8.48
N THR A 493 -32.46 -19.43 9.68
CA THR A 493 -32.15 -18.19 10.42
C THR A 493 -31.06 -18.39 11.49
N GLY A 494 -30.45 -19.58 11.56
CA GLY A 494 -29.37 -19.88 12.50
C GLY A 494 -29.79 -20.00 13.97
N GLY A 495 -31.09 -19.87 14.27
CA GLY A 495 -31.64 -20.04 15.61
C GLY A 495 -31.85 -21.52 15.94
N GLY A 496 -31.16 -22.01 16.97
CA GLY A 496 -31.53 -23.28 17.61
C GLY A 496 -32.96 -23.19 18.15
N ALA A 497 -33.78 -24.20 17.83
CA ALA A 497 -35.13 -24.46 18.34
C ALA A 497 -35.99 -23.21 18.61
N CYS A 498 -36.59 -22.67 17.55
CA CYS A 498 -37.99 -22.27 17.62
C CYS A 498 -38.89 -23.50 17.36
#